data_AF-A0A2V8BDL3-F1
#
_entry.id   AF-A0A2V8BDL3-F1
#
_cell.length_a   1.000
_cell.length_b   1.000
_cell.length_c   1.000
_cell.angle_alpha   90.00
_cell.angle_beta   90.00
_cell.angle_gamma   90.00
#
_symmetry.space_group_name_H-M   'P 1'
#
loop_
_entity.id
_entity.type
_entity.pdbx_description
1 polymer ?
#
loop_
_entity_poly.entity_id
_entity_poly.type
_entity_poly.pdbx_seq_one_letter_code
_entity_poly.pdbx_strand_id
1 'polypeptide(L)'
;MDLPAPRAVHAALYVNNAFAGVYTVIETVDYAVARYVRGNGQDRGRLYRYTSAVPYRLNYLGTDLSRYRDLFQVEPEQPLFASDDYAAIEEMIRTLNSNVGAPDERRLAKYVDLRQFMKIAAVQNFLGVSGGIAGRDGMSDFSLEVRRRSDAVQFLPNGELTGLLDPRYPIEQGLAGNVVARQARQIEALFQSYVDTLRASADIADKRDRNRPAGSGPALQAEVDREQRLINEAIRADSLKRWTDREFTDASAAVSGFARDRAAFVRCQVAALLHQTTGCGAEPALAGEESRRSVSTRAASYLQLSPTAAAAPVTNIALGRPYTMTPRPSYALTSDPGDDTQLTDGAYTAGTFWTRTTTVGWTNAVPVVITIDLGQIEPISGASY
;
A
#
# COMPACT_ATOMS: atom_id res chain seq x y z
N MET A 1 7.19 -11.01 2.13
CA MET A 1 8.35 -10.10 2.03
C MET A 1 8.65 -9.39 3.35
N ASP A 2 7.89 -9.65 4.42
CA ASP A 2 8.10 -9.09 5.76
C ASP A 2 8.22 -7.56 5.79
N LEU A 3 7.42 -6.90 4.94
CA LEU A 3 7.29 -5.46 4.88
C LEU A 3 5.95 -5.05 5.50
N PRO A 4 5.89 -3.89 6.19
CA PRO A 4 4.62 -3.33 6.62
C PRO A 4 3.79 -2.97 5.39
N ALA A 5 2.54 -3.39 5.38
CA ALA A 5 1.55 -3.02 4.38
C ALA A 5 0.17 -3.06 5.05
N PRO A 6 -0.75 -2.18 4.67
CA PRO A 6 -2.13 -2.28 5.13
C PRO A 6 -2.73 -3.60 4.65
N ARG A 7 -3.52 -4.24 5.52
CA ARG A 7 -4.35 -5.37 5.10
C ARG A 7 -5.54 -4.86 4.30
N ALA A 8 -6.02 -5.69 3.39
CA ALA A 8 -7.19 -5.38 2.59
C ALA A 8 -8.08 -6.61 2.42
N VAL A 9 -9.38 -6.39 2.29
CA VAL A 9 -10.37 -7.43 2.02
C VAL A 9 -11.50 -6.87 1.15
N HIS A 10 -12.07 -7.69 0.27
CA HIS A 10 -13.28 -7.33 -0.45
C HIS A 10 -14.53 -7.44 0.44
N ALA A 11 -15.47 -6.53 0.28
CA ALA A 11 -16.74 -6.51 0.99
C ALA A 11 -17.90 -6.21 0.03
N ALA A 12 -18.98 -6.99 0.13
CA ALA A 12 -20.27 -6.62 -0.43
C ALA A 12 -20.97 -5.67 0.55
N LEU A 13 -21.10 -4.39 0.19
CA LEU A 13 -21.70 -3.38 1.06
C LEU A 13 -23.21 -3.36 0.84
N TYR A 14 -23.97 -3.31 1.93
CA TYR A 14 -25.41 -3.08 1.93
C TYR A 14 -25.70 -1.82 2.74
N VAL A 15 -26.50 -0.92 2.18
CA VAL A 15 -26.96 0.30 2.83
C VAL A 15 -28.49 0.22 2.88
N ASN A 16 -29.06 0.19 4.08
CA ASN A 16 -30.51 0.06 4.28
C ASN A 16 -31.11 -1.19 3.62
N ASN A 17 -30.45 -2.35 3.78
CA ASN A 17 -30.76 -3.62 3.13
C ASN A 17 -30.72 -3.60 1.58
N ALA A 18 -30.34 -2.47 0.96
CA ALA A 18 -30.09 -2.39 -0.47
C ALA A 18 -28.61 -2.62 -0.75
N PHE A 19 -28.31 -3.46 -1.75
CA PHE A 19 -26.94 -3.69 -2.19
C PHE A 19 -26.34 -2.38 -2.74
N ALA A 20 -25.25 -1.92 -2.13
CA ALA A 20 -24.56 -0.67 -2.43
C ALA A 20 -23.26 -0.86 -3.23
N GLY A 21 -22.91 -2.12 -3.52
CA GLY A 21 -21.82 -2.49 -4.41
C GLY A 21 -20.70 -3.27 -3.74
N VAL A 22 -19.65 -3.56 -4.52
CA VAL A 22 -18.44 -4.21 -4.03
C VAL A 22 -17.38 -3.18 -3.69
N TYR A 23 -16.85 -3.27 -2.47
CA TYR A 23 -15.83 -2.38 -1.93
C TYR A 23 -14.59 -3.18 -1.56
N THR A 24 -13.44 -2.51 -1.51
CA THR A 24 -12.26 -3.01 -0.81
C THR A 24 -12.15 -2.24 0.50
N VAL A 25 -12.18 -2.95 1.62
CA VAL A 25 -11.88 -2.35 2.91
C VAL A 25 -10.38 -2.49 3.16
N ILE A 26 -9.73 -1.36 3.41
CA ILE A 26 -8.29 -1.26 3.57
C ILE A 26 -8.03 -0.78 5.00
N GLU A 27 -7.14 -1.48 5.71
CA GLU A 27 -6.64 -1.07 7.01
C GLU A 27 -6.03 0.33 6.92
N THR A 28 -6.47 1.23 7.80
CA THR A 28 -5.89 2.56 7.87
C THR A 28 -4.43 2.45 8.27
N VAL A 29 -3.53 3.13 7.55
CA VAL A 29 -2.11 3.16 7.91
C VAL A 29 -1.91 4.11 9.07
N ASP A 30 -2.09 3.57 10.27
CA ASP A 30 -1.83 4.24 11.54
C ASP A 30 -0.70 3.52 12.31
N TYR A 31 -0.54 3.85 13.59
CA TYR A 31 0.47 3.24 14.47
C TYR A 31 0.38 1.70 14.58
N ALA A 32 -0.72 1.07 14.16
CA ALA A 32 -0.89 -0.38 14.14
C ALA A 32 -0.09 -1.04 13.00
N VAL A 33 0.02 -0.40 11.83
CA VAL A 33 0.80 -0.93 10.69
C VAL A 33 2.31 -0.92 11.00
N ALA A 34 2.80 0.12 11.69
CA ALA A 34 4.17 0.18 12.17
C ALA A 34 4.51 -0.93 13.19
N ARG A 35 3.50 -1.50 13.87
CA ARG A 35 3.68 -2.51 14.93
C ARG A 35 3.97 -3.92 14.42
N TYR A 36 3.61 -4.25 13.19
CA TYR A 36 3.96 -5.55 12.58
C TYR A 36 5.45 -5.70 12.35
N VAL A 37 6.21 -4.59 12.40
CA VAL A 37 7.64 -4.57 12.10
C VAL A 37 8.47 -5.01 13.32
N ARG A 38 8.15 -4.63 14.56
CA ARG A 38 8.92 -5.04 15.76
C ARG A 38 8.06 -5.06 17.04
N GLY A 39 8.29 -6.08 17.88
CA GLY A 39 7.50 -6.48 19.04
C GLY A 39 7.09 -5.40 20.05
N ASN A 40 6.13 -5.79 20.90
CA ASN A 40 5.51 -4.96 21.94
C ASN A 40 6.54 -4.22 22.81
N GLY A 41 6.68 -2.90 22.65
CA GLY A 41 7.33 -2.03 23.65
C GLY A 41 8.31 -0.97 23.15
N GLN A 42 8.55 -0.82 21.83
CA GLN A 42 9.43 0.25 21.32
C GLN A 42 8.68 1.59 21.17
N ASP A 43 9.40 2.69 21.42
CA ASP A 43 8.90 4.07 21.38
C ASP A 43 8.29 4.38 19.99
N ARG A 44 7.00 4.77 19.98
CA ARG A 44 6.21 4.94 18.75
C ARG A 44 6.70 6.17 18.00
N GLY A 45 7.13 6.03 16.75
CA GLY A 45 7.38 7.18 15.89
C GLY A 45 6.08 7.91 15.55
N ARG A 46 6.18 9.17 15.12
CA ARG A 46 5.04 9.92 14.57
C ARG A 46 4.93 9.66 13.07
N LEU A 47 3.70 9.53 12.59
CA LEU A 47 3.40 9.28 11.17
C LEU A 47 3.10 10.58 10.44
N TYR A 48 3.69 10.70 9.25
CA TYR A 48 3.52 11.83 8.36
C TYR A 48 3.17 11.33 6.97
N ARG A 49 1.92 11.51 6.56
CA ARG A 49 1.43 11.13 5.25
C ARG A 49 1.95 12.07 4.18
N TYR A 50 2.41 11.49 3.08
CA TYR A 50 2.77 12.27 1.90
C TYR A 50 1.51 12.70 1.13
N THR A 51 1.37 14.01 0.87
CA THR A 51 0.15 14.62 0.29
C THR A 51 0.42 15.53 -0.91
N SER A 52 1.60 15.47 -1.51
CA SER A 52 1.96 16.40 -2.60
C SER A 52 1.02 16.28 -3.81
N ALA A 53 0.55 17.43 -4.30
CA ALA A 53 -0.16 17.53 -5.57
C ALA A 53 0.78 17.61 -6.79
N VAL A 54 2.07 17.84 -6.57
CA VAL A 54 3.08 17.96 -7.64
C VAL A 54 4.12 16.85 -7.55
N PRO A 55 4.68 16.39 -8.68
CA PRO A 55 5.77 15.42 -8.68
C PRO A 55 6.95 15.87 -7.80
N TYR A 56 7.24 15.11 -6.76
CA TYR A 56 8.39 15.32 -5.89
C TYR A 56 9.19 14.02 -5.76
N ARG A 57 10.52 14.15 -5.66
CA ARG A 57 11.47 13.02 -5.63
C ARG A 57 12.52 13.15 -4.51
N LEU A 58 12.13 13.81 -3.41
CA LEU A 58 12.98 14.09 -2.24
C LEU A 58 14.15 15.05 -2.52
N ASN A 59 14.00 15.96 -3.48
CA ASN A 59 14.99 17.03 -3.69
C ASN A 59 14.98 18.02 -2.52
N TYR A 60 16.13 18.56 -2.14
CA TYR A 60 16.22 19.49 -1.03
C TYR A 60 15.43 20.79 -1.27
N LEU A 61 14.57 21.19 -0.32
CA LEU A 61 13.65 22.34 -0.46
C LEU A 61 14.15 23.61 0.24
N GLY A 62 15.29 23.56 0.92
CA GLY A 62 15.82 24.64 1.75
C GLY A 62 15.54 24.44 3.24
N THR A 63 15.93 25.40 4.08
CA THR A 63 15.82 25.30 5.55
C THR A 63 14.44 25.64 6.10
N ASP A 64 13.51 26.07 5.23
CA ASP A 64 12.15 26.43 5.62
C ASP A 64 11.31 25.16 5.85
N LEU A 65 11.12 24.82 7.13
CA LEU A 65 10.39 23.61 7.56
C LEU A 65 8.93 23.57 7.10
N SER A 66 8.31 24.72 6.78
CA SER A 66 6.93 24.78 6.30
C SER A 66 6.76 24.05 4.96
N ARG A 67 7.79 24.08 4.10
CA ARG A 67 7.80 23.39 2.82
C ARG A 67 7.74 21.86 2.95
N TYR A 68 8.32 21.32 4.02
CA TYR A 68 8.26 19.89 4.31
C TYR A 68 6.91 19.52 4.93
N ARG A 69 6.37 20.35 5.83
CA ARG A 69 5.02 20.18 6.38
C ARG A 69 3.95 20.10 5.29
N ASP A 70 4.03 20.97 4.30
CA ASP A 70 3.03 21.02 3.22
C ASP A 70 3.05 19.73 2.35
N LEU A 71 4.17 18.99 2.34
CA LEU A 71 4.29 17.68 1.69
C LEU A 71 3.98 16.50 2.61
N PHE A 72 4.24 16.64 3.92
CA PHE A 72 4.20 15.58 4.92
C PHE A 72 3.28 15.98 6.08
N GLN A 73 1.99 15.63 5.95
CA GLN A 73 0.96 15.96 6.92
C GLN A 73 0.92 14.94 8.06
N VAL A 74 0.89 15.41 9.30
CA VAL A 74 0.83 14.54 10.48
C VAL A 74 -0.53 13.84 10.59
N GLU A 75 -0.54 12.55 10.93
CA GLU A 75 -1.76 11.76 11.16
C GLU A 75 -1.82 11.22 12.62
N PRO A 76 -2.91 11.47 13.39
CA PRO A 76 -3.99 12.42 13.11
C PRO A 76 -3.48 13.87 13.15
N GLU A 77 -4.21 14.79 12.51
CA GLU A 77 -3.87 16.22 12.49
C GLU A 77 -3.77 16.75 13.93
N GLN A 78 -2.63 17.35 14.28
CA GLN A 78 -2.38 17.90 15.60
C GLN A 78 -2.31 19.43 15.56
N PRO A 79 -2.86 20.13 16.57
CA PRO A 79 -2.84 21.59 16.61
C PRO A 79 -1.43 22.20 16.82
N LEU A 80 -0.45 21.40 17.24
CA LEU A 80 0.91 21.86 17.53
C LEU A 80 1.88 21.46 16.41
N PHE A 81 2.57 22.46 15.85
CA PHE A 81 3.64 22.26 14.86
C PHE A 81 4.84 21.55 15.52
N ALA A 82 5.10 20.31 15.10
CA ALA A 82 6.20 19.50 15.58
C ALA A 82 7.54 19.88 14.92
N SER A 83 8.13 21.01 15.31
CA SER A 83 9.36 21.53 14.69
C SER A 83 10.49 20.51 14.58
N ASP A 84 10.68 19.68 15.62
CA ASP A 84 11.80 18.74 15.70
C ASP A 84 11.69 17.59 14.69
N ASP A 85 10.48 17.12 14.39
CA ASP A 85 10.28 16.04 13.42
C ASP A 85 10.45 16.54 11.99
N TYR A 86 9.96 17.75 11.71
CA TYR A 86 10.20 18.38 10.40
C TYR A 86 11.68 18.75 10.22
N ALA A 87 12.39 19.09 11.29
CA ALA A 87 13.84 19.23 11.26
C ALA A 87 14.54 17.89 10.96
N ALA A 88 14.07 16.77 11.52
CA ALA A 88 14.61 15.45 11.19
C ALA A 88 14.35 15.05 9.72
N ILE A 89 13.15 15.34 9.19
CA ILE A 89 12.82 15.12 7.77
C ILE A 89 13.70 15.99 6.87
N GLU A 90 13.84 17.28 7.20
CA GLU A 90 14.72 18.21 6.49
C GLU A 90 16.16 17.70 6.49
N GLU A 91 16.68 17.31 7.65
CA GLU A 91 18.05 16.87 7.81
C GLU A 91 18.33 15.57 7.05
N MET A 92 17.39 14.62 7.07
CA MET A 92 17.45 13.43 6.23
C MET A 92 17.58 13.81 4.75
N ILE A 93 16.67 14.66 4.26
CA ILE A 93 16.64 15.06 2.85
C ILE A 93 17.91 15.84 2.48
N ARG A 94 18.32 16.81 3.29
CA ARG A 94 19.53 17.61 3.08
C ARG A 94 20.77 16.71 3.02
N THR A 95 20.89 15.76 3.95
CA THR A 95 22.02 14.84 4.01
C THR A 95 22.10 13.96 2.76
N LEU A 96 20.98 13.42 2.30
CA LEU A 96 20.92 12.58 1.10
C LEU A 96 21.16 13.34 -0.21
N ASN A 97 20.83 14.63 -0.23
CA ASN A 97 21.11 15.52 -1.36
C ASN A 97 22.55 16.08 -1.33
N SER A 98 23.26 15.95 -0.21
CA SER A 98 24.65 16.40 -0.12
C SER A 98 25.59 15.43 -0.83
N ASN A 99 26.47 15.94 -1.68
CA ASN A 99 27.53 15.15 -2.33
C ASN A 99 28.78 15.03 -1.44
N VAL A 100 28.61 15.10 -0.12
CA VAL A 100 29.73 15.11 0.83
C VAL A 100 30.16 13.67 1.12
N GLY A 101 31.28 13.29 0.51
CA GLY A 101 31.89 11.97 0.68
C GLY A 101 31.19 10.88 -0.13
N ALA A 102 31.83 9.71 -0.19
CA ALA A 102 31.20 8.52 -0.76
C ALA A 102 29.95 8.13 0.05
N PRO A 103 28.91 7.59 -0.59
CA PRO A 103 27.77 7.02 0.12
C PRO A 103 28.23 5.90 1.05
N ASP A 104 27.81 5.98 2.32
CA ASP A 104 28.13 5.00 3.36
C ASP A 104 26.84 4.66 4.11
N GLU A 105 26.49 3.37 4.13
CA GLU A 105 25.29 2.86 4.78
C GLU A 105 25.27 3.22 6.26
N ARG A 106 26.42 3.08 6.96
CA ARG A 106 26.46 3.31 8.42
C ARG A 106 26.20 4.76 8.78
N ARG A 107 26.75 5.69 8.00
CA ARG A 107 26.50 7.12 8.16
C ARG A 107 25.05 7.48 7.86
N LEU A 108 24.49 6.96 6.76
CA LEU A 108 23.14 7.31 6.31
C LEU A 108 22.03 6.62 7.12
N ALA A 109 22.32 5.48 7.75
CA ALA A 109 21.40 4.74 8.60
C ALA A 109 20.93 5.53 9.84
N LYS A 110 21.63 6.63 10.19
CA LYS A 110 21.19 7.57 11.22
C LYS A 110 19.97 8.39 10.82
N TYR A 111 19.72 8.57 9.53
CA TYR A 111 18.68 9.47 9.02
C TYR A 111 17.54 8.72 8.36
N VAL A 112 17.82 7.55 7.77
CA VAL A 112 16.81 6.77 7.03
C VAL A 112 17.15 5.30 7.01
N ASP A 113 16.13 4.44 7.12
CA ASP A 113 16.27 3.00 6.89
C ASP A 113 16.37 2.69 5.40
N LEU A 114 17.57 2.84 4.83
CA LEU A 114 17.83 2.62 3.40
C LEU A 114 17.54 1.18 2.97
N ARG A 115 17.72 0.21 3.86
CA ARG A 115 17.50 -1.20 3.54
C ARG A 115 16.00 -1.50 3.44
N GLN A 116 15.19 -0.96 4.35
CA GLN A 116 13.72 -0.99 4.23
C GLN A 116 13.28 -0.30 2.94
N PHE A 117 13.79 0.90 2.64
CA PHE A 117 13.45 1.63 1.41
C PHE A 117 13.73 0.78 0.16
N MET A 118 14.93 0.22 0.02
CA MET A 118 15.29 -0.60 -1.16
C MET A 118 14.42 -1.86 -1.27
N LYS A 119 14.05 -2.48 -0.14
CA LYS A 119 13.12 -3.62 -0.16
C LYS A 119 11.73 -3.21 -0.65
N ILE A 120 11.17 -2.11 -0.15
CA ILE A 120 9.86 -1.61 -0.59
C ILE A 120 9.89 -1.27 -2.09
N ALA A 121 10.91 -0.55 -2.54
CA ALA A 121 11.05 -0.17 -3.94
C ALA A 121 11.15 -1.40 -4.86
N ALA A 122 11.88 -2.45 -4.44
CA ALA A 122 11.97 -3.70 -5.19
C ALA A 122 10.63 -4.41 -5.29
N VAL A 123 9.84 -4.45 -4.20
CA VAL A 123 8.50 -5.06 -4.21
C VAL A 123 7.54 -4.24 -5.08
N GLN A 124 7.53 -2.92 -4.97
CA GLN A 124 6.70 -2.04 -5.81
C GLN A 124 7.05 -2.20 -7.30
N ASN A 125 8.35 -2.21 -7.64
CA ASN A 125 8.79 -2.46 -9.01
C ASN A 125 8.46 -3.88 -9.46
N PHE A 126 8.57 -4.91 -8.61
CA PHE A 126 8.09 -6.27 -8.93
C PHE A 126 6.58 -6.27 -9.24
N LEU A 127 5.77 -5.59 -8.44
CA LEU A 127 4.31 -5.50 -8.61
C LEU A 127 3.91 -4.57 -9.77
N GLY A 128 4.87 -3.87 -10.40
CA GLY A 128 4.58 -2.94 -11.49
C GLY A 128 3.81 -1.70 -11.03
N VAL A 129 4.02 -1.28 -9.78
CA VAL A 129 3.37 -0.10 -9.20
C VAL A 129 3.96 1.16 -9.82
N SER A 130 3.11 1.95 -10.49
CA SER A 130 3.53 3.19 -11.15
C SER A 130 3.77 4.37 -10.21
N GLY A 131 3.10 4.36 -9.05
CA GLY A 131 3.26 5.34 -7.97
C GLY A 131 4.23 4.86 -6.88
N GLY A 132 3.96 5.20 -5.62
CA GLY A 132 4.72 4.70 -4.47
C GLY A 132 5.96 5.52 -4.14
N ILE A 133 6.91 4.94 -3.41
CA ILE A 133 8.08 5.66 -2.89
C ILE A 133 9.12 5.99 -3.96
N ALA A 134 9.06 5.31 -5.10
CA ALA A 134 9.93 5.51 -6.26
C ALA A 134 9.11 5.57 -7.57
N GLY A 135 7.90 6.14 -7.51
CA GLY A 135 6.99 6.16 -8.65
C GLY A 135 7.55 6.82 -9.90
N ARG A 136 7.07 6.33 -11.06
CA ARG A 136 7.45 6.79 -12.40
C ARG A 136 7.24 8.29 -12.55
N ASP A 137 6.05 8.76 -12.21
CA ASP A 137 5.62 10.15 -12.42
C ASP A 137 5.82 11.05 -11.20
N GLY A 138 6.49 10.53 -10.16
CA GLY A 138 6.65 11.17 -8.86
C GLY A 138 6.31 10.18 -7.75
N MET A 139 6.64 10.54 -6.51
CA MET A 139 6.22 9.71 -5.38
C MET A 139 4.73 9.87 -5.08
N SER A 140 4.10 8.82 -4.53
CA SER A 140 2.71 8.82 -4.05
C SER A 140 2.48 7.75 -2.98
N ASP A 141 1.37 7.85 -2.23
CA ASP A 141 0.79 6.75 -1.44
C ASP A 141 1.72 6.09 -0.40
N PHE A 142 2.45 6.92 0.34
CA PHE A 142 3.27 6.47 1.47
C PHE A 142 3.21 7.44 2.65
N SER A 143 3.62 6.96 3.80
CA SER A 143 3.85 7.74 5.02
C SER A 143 5.30 7.60 5.49
N LEU A 144 5.77 8.61 6.21
CA LEU A 144 7.03 8.58 6.94
C LEU A 144 6.76 8.32 8.41
N GLU A 145 7.50 7.39 9.02
CA GLU A 145 7.57 7.27 10.47
C GLU A 145 8.84 7.96 10.98
N VAL A 146 8.68 9.03 11.77
CA VAL A 146 9.78 9.77 12.39
C VAL A 146 9.92 9.35 13.85
N ARG A 147 11.07 8.78 14.21
CA ARG A 147 11.32 8.18 15.53
C ARG A 147 12.22 9.06 16.39
N ARG A 148 11.69 9.56 17.51
CA ARG A 148 12.40 10.46 18.45
C ARG A 148 13.69 9.91 19.07
N ARG A 149 13.91 8.58 19.06
CA ARG A 149 15.06 7.92 19.72
C ARG A 149 16.05 7.27 18.75
N SER A 150 15.66 7.01 17.51
CA SER A 150 16.53 6.30 16.56
C SER A 150 17.09 7.17 15.45
N ASP A 151 16.72 8.47 15.41
CA ASP A 151 17.00 9.49 14.37
C ASP A 151 16.65 9.08 12.91
N ALA A 152 16.43 7.79 12.66
CA ALA A 152 16.13 7.22 11.36
C ALA A 152 14.64 7.31 11.04
N VAL A 153 14.34 7.91 9.89
CA VAL A 153 13.03 7.93 9.25
C VAL A 153 12.79 6.62 8.51
N GLN A 154 11.57 6.09 8.59
CA GLN A 154 11.14 4.90 7.87
C GLN A 154 10.04 5.22 6.87
N PHE A 155 10.00 4.47 5.78
CA PHE A 155 8.97 4.60 4.74
C PHE A 155 7.94 3.49 4.93
N LEU A 156 6.67 3.88 4.91
CA LEU A 156 5.54 2.99 5.08
C LEU A 156 4.60 3.11 3.87
N PRO A 157 4.40 2.03 3.10
CA PRO A 157 3.34 1.97 2.09
C PRO A 157 1.97 2.27 2.70
N ASN A 158 1.19 3.17 2.11
CA ASN A 158 -0.20 3.43 2.52
C ASN A 158 -1.22 2.52 1.81
N GLY A 159 -0.73 1.63 0.94
CA GLY A 159 -1.54 0.84 0.03
C GLY A 159 -1.59 1.48 -1.35
N GLU A 160 -1.10 0.76 -2.35
CA GLU A 160 -0.98 1.26 -3.72
C GLU A 160 -2.06 0.63 -4.62
N LEU A 161 -2.74 1.48 -5.39
CA LEU A 161 -3.88 1.07 -6.22
C LEU A 161 -3.51 0.84 -7.70
N THR A 162 -2.23 0.98 -8.07
CA THR A 162 -1.80 1.05 -9.48
C THR A 162 -0.70 0.05 -9.87
N GLY A 163 -0.88 -1.23 -9.50
CA GLY A 163 0.01 -2.33 -9.87
C GLY A 163 -0.70 -3.47 -10.62
N LEU A 164 0.06 -4.53 -10.93
CA LEU A 164 -0.39 -5.80 -11.51
C LEU A 164 -0.96 -5.73 -12.95
N LEU A 165 -0.63 -4.69 -13.72
CA LEU A 165 -1.18 -4.51 -15.07
C LEU A 165 -0.16 -4.75 -16.18
N ASP A 166 1.08 -4.29 -15.99
CA ASP A 166 2.13 -4.40 -17.00
C ASP A 166 3.17 -5.46 -16.60
N PRO A 167 3.13 -6.69 -17.18
CA PRO A 167 4.12 -7.71 -16.88
C PRO A 167 5.55 -7.29 -17.27
N ARG A 168 5.69 -6.29 -18.14
CA ARG A 168 6.98 -5.78 -18.65
C ARG A 168 7.44 -4.49 -17.95
N TYR A 169 6.81 -4.11 -16.84
CA TYR A 169 7.19 -2.92 -16.08
C TYR A 169 8.69 -2.97 -15.67
N PRO A 170 9.51 -1.96 -15.94
CA PRO A 170 10.96 -2.04 -15.72
C PRO A 170 11.35 -2.26 -14.25
N ILE A 171 12.29 -3.16 -13.97
CA ILE A 171 12.71 -3.46 -12.58
C ILE A 171 13.55 -2.36 -11.94
N GLU A 172 13.92 -1.31 -12.67
CA GLU A 172 14.70 -0.17 -12.15
C GLU A 172 13.93 1.15 -12.22
N GLN A 173 12.62 1.10 -12.47
CA GLN A 173 11.80 2.29 -12.63
C GLN A 173 11.91 3.22 -11.41
N GLY A 174 12.08 4.51 -11.68
CA GLY A 174 12.13 5.60 -10.69
C GLY A 174 13.40 5.66 -9.81
N LEU A 175 14.25 4.63 -9.83
CA LEU A 175 15.41 4.58 -8.94
C LEU A 175 16.47 5.66 -9.23
N ALA A 176 16.63 6.08 -10.49
CA ALA A 176 17.60 7.12 -10.85
C ALA A 176 17.12 8.53 -10.43
N GLY A 177 15.81 8.77 -10.49
CA GLY A 177 15.20 10.07 -10.21
C GLY A 177 14.98 10.36 -8.73
N ASN A 178 14.78 9.33 -7.91
CA ASN A 178 14.57 9.48 -6.46
C ASN A 178 15.91 9.62 -5.71
N VAL A 179 16.05 10.64 -4.86
CA VAL A 179 17.31 10.91 -4.13
C VAL A 179 17.72 9.75 -3.22
N VAL A 180 16.80 9.18 -2.45
CA VAL A 180 17.09 8.05 -1.55
C VAL A 180 17.55 6.84 -2.36
N ALA A 181 16.81 6.50 -3.42
CA ALA A 181 17.13 5.38 -4.29
C ALA A 181 18.50 5.56 -4.95
N ARG A 182 18.79 6.76 -5.47
CA ARG A 182 20.06 7.08 -6.13
C ARG A 182 21.26 6.96 -5.18
N GLN A 183 21.12 7.39 -3.92
CA GLN A 183 22.17 7.22 -2.92
C GLN A 183 22.35 5.75 -2.53
N ALA A 184 21.25 5.04 -2.25
CA ALA A 184 21.29 3.64 -1.86
C ALA A 184 21.87 2.73 -2.95
N ARG A 185 21.61 3.03 -4.23
CA ARG A 185 22.17 2.30 -5.38
C ARG A 185 23.69 2.36 -5.49
N GLN A 186 24.31 3.40 -4.95
CA GLN A 186 25.78 3.54 -4.96
C GLN A 186 26.44 2.69 -3.86
N ILE A 187 25.64 2.10 -2.95
CA ILE A 187 26.11 1.24 -1.87
C ILE A 187 25.82 -0.20 -2.28
N GLU A 188 26.88 -0.95 -2.59
CA GLU A 188 26.80 -2.33 -3.11
C GLU A 188 25.87 -3.23 -2.28
N ALA A 189 26.01 -3.21 -0.95
CA ALA A 189 25.21 -4.06 -0.06
C ALA A 189 23.70 -3.74 -0.07
N LEU A 190 23.32 -2.48 -0.37
CA LEU A 190 21.94 -2.05 -0.47
C LEU A 190 21.36 -2.36 -1.86
N PHE A 191 22.16 -2.19 -2.92
CA PHE A 191 21.74 -2.56 -4.26
C PHE A 191 21.60 -4.08 -4.42
N GLN A 192 22.50 -4.86 -3.81
CA GLN A 192 22.35 -6.31 -3.75
C GLN A 192 21.06 -6.71 -3.01
N SER A 193 20.75 -6.03 -1.89
CA SER A 193 19.48 -6.25 -1.17
C SER A 193 18.25 -5.98 -2.03
N TYR A 194 18.31 -5.01 -2.94
CA TYR A 194 17.25 -4.72 -3.90
C TYR A 194 17.07 -5.87 -4.91
N VAL A 195 18.18 -6.31 -5.52
CA VAL A 195 18.19 -7.41 -6.50
C VAL A 195 17.71 -8.72 -5.89
N ASP A 196 18.15 -9.05 -4.67
CA ASP A 196 17.71 -10.25 -3.96
C ASP A 196 16.22 -10.20 -3.62
N THR A 197 15.70 -9.01 -3.30
CA THR A 197 14.26 -8.80 -3.03
C THR A 197 13.42 -9.02 -4.29
N LEU A 198 13.90 -8.58 -5.46
CA LEU A 198 13.23 -8.87 -6.75
C LEU A 198 13.18 -10.36 -7.05
N ARG A 199 14.29 -11.08 -6.85
CA ARG A 199 14.36 -12.54 -7.03
C ARG A 199 13.42 -13.26 -6.07
N ALA A 200 13.47 -12.91 -4.78
CA ALA A 200 12.59 -13.49 -3.77
C ALA A 200 11.10 -13.25 -4.09
N SER A 201 10.76 -12.07 -4.62
CA SER A 201 9.38 -11.77 -5.05
C SER A 201 8.95 -12.66 -6.22
N ALA A 202 9.82 -12.85 -7.21
CA ALA A 202 9.56 -13.76 -8.33
C ALA A 202 9.42 -15.22 -7.88
N ASP A 203 10.25 -15.67 -6.95
CA ASP A 203 10.22 -17.03 -6.40
C ASP A 203 8.96 -17.29 -5.56
N ILE A 204 8.52 -16.30 -4.77
CA ILE A 204 7.24 -16.37 -4.07
C ILE A 204 6.09 -16.44 -5.07
N ALA A 205 6.06 -15.58 -6.08
CA ALA A 205 5.00 -15.54 -7.08
C ALA A 205 4.86 -16.86 -7.84
N ASP A 206 5.99 -17.50 -8.18
CA ASP A 206 6.03 -18.78 -8.90
C ASP A 206 5.97 -20.02 -8.01
N LYS A 207 5.90 -19.84 -6.69
CA LYS A 207 5.84 -20.98 -5.76
C LYS A 207 4.58 -21.80 -6.03
N ARG A 208 4.76 -23.11 -6.26
CA ARG A 208 3.66 -24.06 -6.41
C ARG A 208 3.33 -24.69 -5.07
N ASP A 209 2.07 -24.60 -4.67
CA ASP A 209 1.56 -25.30 -3.51
C ASP A 209 1.10 -26.71 -3.92
N ARG A 210 1.75 -27.72 -3.37
CA ARG A 210 1.44 -29.14 -3.66
C ARG A 210 0.11 -29.58 -3.07
N ASN A 211 -0.44 -28.83 -2.12
CA ASN A 211 -1.72 -29.11 -1.49
C ASN A 211 -2.91 -28.47 -2.24
N ARG A 212 -2.66 -27.62 -3.24
CA ARG A 212 -3.73 -27.05 -4.08
C ARG A 212 -4.17 -28.04 -5.16
N PRO A 213 -5.43 -27.95 -5.64
CA PRO A 213 -5.94 -28.81 -6.70
C PRO A 213 -5.04 -28.83 -7.94
N ALA A 214 -4.95 -29.98 -8.59
CA ALA A 214 -4.24 -30.14 -9.85
C ALA A 214 -4.76 -29.12 -10.90
N GLY A 215 -3.85 -28.43 -11.57
CA GLY A 215 -4.19 -27.34 -12.49
C GLY A 215 -4.18 -25.94 -11.86
N SER A 216 -4.02 -25.82 -10.53
CA SER A 216 -3.78 -24.52 -9.90
C SER A 216 -2.49 -23.88 -10.42
N GLY A 217 -2.58 -22.60 -10.79
CA GLY A 217 -1.42 -21.80 -11.16
C GLY A 217 -0.43 -21.64 -9.99
N PRO A 218 0.73 -21.01 -10.25
CA PRO A 218 1.65 -20.60 -9.20
C PRO A 218 1.02 -19.62 -8.21
N ALA A 219 1.68 -19.37 -7.07
CA ALA A 219 1.08 -18.70 -5.91
C ALA A 219 0.37 -17.38 -6.25
N LEU A 220 1.00 -16.49 -7.03
CA LEU A 220 0.41 -15.20 -7.40
C LEU A 220 -0.81 -15.39 -8.32
N GLN A 221 -0.70 -16.26 -9.33
CA GLN A 221 -1.83 -16.54 -10.22
C GLN A 221 -3.01 -17.14 -9.46
N ALA A 222 -2.74 -18.12 -8.60
CA ALA A 222 -3.78 -18.77 -7.80
C ALA A 222 -4.46 -17.79 -6.83
N GLU A 223 -3.73 -16.79 -6.33
CA GLU A 223 -4.29 -15.74 -5.48
C GLU A 223 -5.15 -14.76 -6.28
N VAL A 224 -4.70 -14.31 -7.45
CA VAL A 224 -5.51 -13.50 -8.37
C VAL A 224 -6.80 -14.24 -8.74
N ASP A 225 -6.69 -15.51 -9.11
CA ASP A 225 -7.85 -16.33 -9.46
C ASP A 225 -8.80 -16.52 -8.25
N ARG A 226 -8.26 -16.60 -7.02
CA ARG A 226 -9.04 -16.66 -5.79
C ARG A 226 -9.83 -15.38 -5.58
N GLU A 227 -9.18 -14.22 -5.59
CA GLU A 227 -9.84 -12.93 -5.35
C GLU A 227 -10.90 -12.63 -6.40
N GLN A 228 -10.61 -12.87 -7.68
CA GLN A 228 -11.59 -12.73 -8.76
C GLN A 228 -12.82 -13.61 -8.52
N ARG A 229 -12.64 -14.89 -8.14
CA ARG A 229 -13.77 -15.77 -7.82
C ARG A 229 -14.62 -15.25 -6.67
N LEU A 230 -14.02 -14.64 -5.65
CA LEU A 230 -14.75 -14.13 -4.49
C LEU A 230 -15.68 -12.96 -4.84
N ILE A 231 -15.29 -12.11 -5.79
CA ILE A 231 -16.04 -10.89 -6.12
C ILE A 231 -16.91 -11.00 -7.37
N ASN A 232 -16.68 -12.01 -8.23
CA ASN A 232 -17.33 -12.12 -9.54
C ASN A 232 -18.86 -12.03 -9.49
N GLU A 233 -19.51 -12.74 -8.57
CA GLU A 233 -20.97 -12.73 -8.46
C GLU A 233 -21.47 -11.36 -7.97
N ALA A 234 -20.85 -10.83 -6.91
CA ALA A 234 -21.22 -9.54 -6.34
C ALA A 234 -21.01 -8.39 -7.33
N ILE A 235 -19.95 -8.43 -8.16
CA ILE A 235 -19.73 -7.45 -9.22
C ILE A 235 -20.79 -7.54 -10.30
N ARG A 236 -21.22 -8.74 -10.71
CA ARG A 236 -22.30 -8.88 -11.70
C ARG A 236 -23.62 -8.32 -11.17
N ALA A 237 -23.91 -8.51 -9.88
CA ALA A 237 -25.09 -7.97 -9.21
C ALA A 237 -25.01 -6.45 -8.95
N ASP A 238 -23.81 -5.87 -9.00
CA ASP A 238 -23.60 -4.44 -8.73
C ASP A 238 -24.13 -3.60 -9.89
N SER A 239 -25.23 -2.89 -9.63
CA SER A 239 -25.85 -1.94 -10.56
C SER A 239 -25.29 -0.51 -10.42
N LEU A 240 -24.49 -0.26 -9.39
CA LEU A 240 -23.86 1.03 -9.07
C LEU A 240 -22.41 1.10 -9.55
N LYS A 241 -21.81 -0.04 -9.94
CA LYS A 241 -20.46 -0.10 -10.49
C LYS A 241 -20.31 0.90 -11.65
N ARG A 242 -19.19 1.63 -11.61
CA ARG A 242 -18.86 2.65 -12.62
C ARG A 242 -18.43 2.06 -13.97
N TRP A 243 -18.04 0.78 -13.97
CA TRP A 243 -17.49 0.08 -15.12
C TRP A 243 -18.40 -1.05 -15.58
N THR A 244 -18.42 -1.28 -16.89
CA THR A 244 -19.16 -2.38 -17.51
C THR A 244 -18.58 -3.74 -17.13
N ASP A 245 -19.39 -4.80 -17.22
CA ASP A 245 -18.92 -6.18 -17.02
C ASP A 245 -17.79 -6.55 -17.98
N ARG A 246 -17.80 -5.98 -19.18
CA ARG A 246 -16.74 -6.15 -20.16
C ARG A 246 -15.44 -5.51 -19.68
N GLU A 247 -15.47 -4.26 -19.25
CA GLU A 247 -14.28 -3.57 -18.72
C GLU A 247 -13.70 -4.30 -17.51
N PHE A 248 -14.56 -4.81 -16.62
CA PHE A 248 -14.12 -5.64 -15.49
C PHE A 248 -13.46 -6.96 -15.95
N THR A 249 -14.04 -7.62 -16.95
CA THR A 249 -13.49 -8.87 -17.51
C THR A 249 -12.15 -8.62 -18.19
N ASP A 250 -12.03 -7.54 -18.97
CA ASP A 250 -10.80 -7.15 -19.66
C ASP A 250 -9.69 -6.79 -18.65
N ALA A 251 -10.03 -6.03 -17.59
CA ALA A 251 -9.10 -5.72 -16.50
C ALA A 251 -8.66 -6.97 -15.73
N SER A 252 -9.59 -7.88 -15.43
CA SER A 252 -9.30 -9.16 -14.76
C SER A 252 -8.34 -10.01 -15.59
N ALA A 253 -8.54 -10.07 -16.91
CA ALA A 253 -7.65 -10.78 -17.82
C ALA A 253 -6.24 -10.17 -17.85
N ALA A 254 -6.11 -8.85 -17.77
CA ALA A 254 -4.81 -8.17 -17.67
C ALA A 254 -4.07 -8.55 -16.38
N VAL A 255 -4.75 -8.53 -15.22
CA VAL A 255 -4.15 -8.93 -13.93
C VAL A 255 -3.73 -10.40 -13.94
N SER A 256 -4.55 -11.29 -14.50
CA SER A 256 -4.17 -12.70 -14.67
C SER A 256 -2.99 -12.87 -15.63
N GLY A 257 -2.88 -12.05 -16.68
CA GLY A 257 -1.73 -12.01 -17.58
C GLY A 257 -0.45 -11.59 -16.88
N PHE A 258 -0.52 -10.51 -16.09
CA PHE A 258 0.57 -10.07 -15.23
C PHE A 258 1.06 -11.20 -14.33
N ALA A 259 0.14 -11.85 -13.60
CA ALA A 259 0.49 -12.90 -12.65
C ALA A 259 1.18 -14.11 -13.31
N ARG A 260 0.87 -14.41 -14.58
CA ARG A 260 1.52 -15.49 -15.33
C ARG A 260 2.93 -15.13 -15.80
N ASP A 261 3.12 -13.91 -16.28
CA ASP A 261 4.32 -13.57 -17.06
C ASP A 261 5.38 -12.85 -16.22
N ARG A 262 4.99 -12.20 -15.12
CA ARG A 262 5.84 -11.25 -14.40
C ARG A 262 7.11 -11.88 -13.82
N ALA A 263 7.00 -13.03 -13.17
CA ALA A 263 8.12 -13.65 -12.47
C ALA A 263 9.24 -14.05 -13.45
N ALA A 264 8.89 -14.61 -14.61
CA ALA A 264 9.85 -14.94 -15.66
C ALA A 264 10.55 -13.68 -16.20
N PHE A 265 9.79 -12.62 -16.46
CA PHE A 265 10.33 -11.35 -16.92
C PHE A 265 11.31 -10.73 -15.93
N VAL A 266 10.97 -10.68 -14.64
CA VAL A 266 11.83 -10.12 -13.59
C VAL A 266 13.13 -10.92 -13.48
N ARG A 267 13.09 -12.26 -13.51
CA ARG A 267 14.32 -13.07 -13.49
C ARG A 267 15.22 -12.79 -14.69
N CYS A 268 14.64 -12.63 -15.87
CA CYS A 268 15.39 -12.23 -17.06
C CYS A 268 16.06 -10.87 -16.83
N GLN A 269 15.32 -9.85 -16.40
CA GLN A 269 15.87 -8.51 -16.21
C GLN A 269 16.96 -8.48 -15.11
N VAL A 270 16.78 -9.24 -14.03
CA VAL A 270 17.80 -9.36 -12.98
C VAL A 270 19.07 -10.02 -13.54
N ALA A 271 18.95 -11.08 -14.34
CA ALA A 271 20.10 -11.69 -14.99
C ALA A 271 20.80 -10.70 -15.94
N ALA A 272 20.02 -9.96 -16.72
CA ALA A 272 20.52 -8.92 -17.61
C ALA A 272 21.27 -7.81 -16.87
N LEU A 273 20.74 -7.35 -15.74
CA LEU A 273 21.34 -6.34 -14.88
C LEU A 273 22.68 -6.80 -14.29
N LEU A 274 22.77 -8.04 -13.82
CA LEU A 274 24.00 -8.59 -13.22
C LEU A 274 25.07 -8.98 -14.24
N HIS A 275 24.67 -9.34 -15.46
CA HIS A 275 25.58 -9.75 -16.53
C HIS A 275 25.80 -8.68 -17.60
N GLN A 276 25.21 -7.49 -17.44
CA GLN A 276 25.26 -6.36 -18.39
C GLN A 276 24.82 -6.76 -19.81
N THR A 277 23.77 -7.57 -19.92
CA THR A 277 23.22 -8.03 -21.22
C THR A 277 21.90 -7.32 -21.56
N THR A 278 21.49 -7.37 -22.83
CA THR A 278 20.19 -6.82 -23.29
C THR A 278 19.41 -7.95 -23.97
N GLY A 279 18.16 -8.20 -23.56
CA GLY A 279 17.41 -9.34 -24.12
C GLY A 279 16.00 -9.61 -23.58
N CYS A 280 15.51 -8.86 -22.59
CA CYS A 280 14.24 -9.18 -21.92
C CYS A 280 13.00 -8.44 -22.45
N GLY A 281 13.12 -7.65 -23.53
CA GLY A 281 11.99 -6.97 -24.17
C GLY A 281 11.28 -5.91 -23.31
N ALA A 282 12.03 -5.22 -22.44
CA ALA A 282 11.53 -4.16 -21.57
C ALA A 282 11.21 -2.87 -22.32
N GLU A 283 10.20 -2.11 -21.88
CA GLU A 283 10.18 -0.67 -22.17
C GLU A 283 11.35 0.01 -21.44
N PRO A 284 12.01 1.02 -22.02
CA PRO A 284 13.05 1.76 -21.33
C PRO A 284 12.48 2.44 -20.08
N ALA A 285 13.15 2.26 -18.93
CA ALA A 285 12.80 3.00 -17.73
C ALA A 285 12.90 4.49 -18.02
N LEU A 286 11.82 5.24 -17.80
CA LEU A 286 11.82 6.68 -18.06
C LEU A 286 12.77 7.35 -17.07
N ALA A 287 13.86 7.90 -17.60
CA ALA A 287 14.65 8.92 -16.91
C ALA A 287 13.78 10.18 -16.84
N GLY A 288 13.62 10.73 -15.64
CA GLY A 288 12.81 11.94 -15.46
C GLY A 288 13.44 13.12 -16.18
N GLU A 289 12.93 13.45 -17.38
CA GLU A 289 12.65 14.79 -17.90
C GLU A 289 12.07 14.71 -19.33
N GLU A 290 10.93 15.39 -19.50
CA GLU A 290 10.20 15.83 -20.70
C GLU A 290 10.01 14.94 -21.95
N SER A 291 8.71 14.80 -22.27
CA SER A 291 8.10 14.86 -23.62
C SER A 291 8.29 13.65 -24.55
N ARG A 292 7.23 12.83 -24.66
CA ARG A 292 6.69 12.40 -25.96
C ARG A 292 5.23 11.96 -25.88
N ARG A 293 4.50 12.46 -26.88
CA ARG A 293 3.07 12.33 -27.21
C ARG A 293 2.43 10.98 -26.89
N SER A 294 1.39 11.08 -26.05
CA SER A 294 0.22 10.23 -25.90
C SER A 294 -0.04 9.22 -27.04
N VAL A 295 0.18 7.95 -26.75
CA VAL A 295 -0.71 6.91 -27.28
C VAL A 295 -2.01 7.04 -26.49
N SER A 296 -3.10 7.27 -27.20
CA SER A 296 -4.46 7.37 -26.67
C SER A 296 -4.90 6.04 -26.02
N THR A 297 -4.42 5.78 -24.81
CA THR A 297 -5.22 5.08 -23.81
C THR A 297 -6.22 6.11 -23.32
N ARG A 298 -7.52 5.85 -23.50
CA ARG A 298 -8.55 6.61 -22.78
C ARG A 298 -8.16 6.51 -21.31
N ALA A 299 -7.67 7.63 -20.78
CA ALA A 299 -7.39 7.78 -19.38
C ALA A 299 -8.59 7.23 -18.63
N ALA A 300 -8.36 6.22 -17.80
CA ALA A 300 -9.16 6.06 -16.60
C ALA A 300 -9.04 7.42 -15.90
N SER A 301 -10.00 8.28 -16.19
CA SER A 301 -10.14 9.59 -15.58
C SER A 301 -10.57 9.29 -14.16
N TYR A 302 -9.60 8.96 -13.32
CA TYR A 302 -9.76 9.11 -11.90
C TYR A 302 -9.88 10.61 -11.72
N LEU A 303 -11.13 11.07 -11.62
CA LEU A 303 -11.45 12.38 -11.08
C LEU A 303 -10.61 12.54 -9.82
N GLN A 304 -9.58 13.37 -9.92
CA GLN A 304 -8.97 14.01 -8.78
C GLN A 304 -10.13 14.62 -8.00
N LEU A 305 -10.46 14.04 -6.85
CA LEU A 305 -11.26 14.76 -5.87
C LEU A 305 -10.47 16.03 -5.57
N SER A 306 -10.97 17.15 -6.09
CA SER A 306 -10.47 18.47 -5.73
C SER A 306 -10.63 18.62 -4.21
N PRO A 307 -9.59 19.02 -3.45
CA PRO A 307 -9.72 19.26 -2.03
C PRO A 307 -10.35 20.64 -1.84
N THR A 308 -11.64 20.77 -2.13
CA THR A 308 -12.41 21.98 -1.86
C THR A 308 -13.81 21.61 -1.38
N ALA A 309 -13.85 20.99 -0.21
CA ALA A 309 -14.87 21.29 0.78
C ALA A 309 -14.19 21.01 2.13
N ALA A 310 -14.17 21.97 3.04
CA ALA A 310 -13.93 21.67 4.44
C ALA A 310 -14.94 20.58 4.81
N ALA A 311 -14.47 19.34 4.94
CA ALA A 311 -15.32 18.19 5.20
C ALA A 311 -16.05 18.47 6.50
N ALA A 312 -17.37 18.61 6.45
CA ALA A 312 -18.18 18.57 7.66
C ALA A 312 -17.76 17.34 8.47
N PRO A 313 -17.70 17.42 9.82
CA PRO A 313 -17.24 16.31 10.64
C PRO A 313 -18.04 15.04 10.28
N VAL A 314 -17.33 14.02 9.80
CA VAL A 314 -17.93 12.72 9.46
C VAL A 314 -18.46 12.13 10.76
N THR A 315 -19.77 11.95 10.83
CA THR A 315 -20.44 11.42 12.02
C THR A 315 -20.54 9.90 11.91
N ASN A 316 -20.11 9.16 12.94
CA ASN A 316 -20.31 7.71 12.99
C ASN A 316 -21.78 7.40 13.32
N ILE A 317 -22.59 7.23 12.28
CA ILE A 317 -24.02 6.90 12.40
C ILE A 317 -24.29 5.45 12.82
N ALA A 318 -23.27 4.59 12.78
CA ALA A 318 -23.35 3.19 13.20
C ALA A 318 -23.10 3.01 14.71
N LEU A 319 -22.64 4.04 15.43
CA LEU A 319 -22.33 3.96 16.86
C LEU A 319 -23.55 3.50 17.67
N GLY A 320 -23.39 2.41 18.42
CA GLY A 320 -24.40 1.76 19.26
C GLY A 320 -25.50 1.03 18.48
N ARG A 321 -25.40 0.93 17.14
CA ARG A 321 -26.43 0.29 16.32
C ARG A 321 -26.33 -1.23 16.37
N PRO A 322 -27.46 -1.95 16.45
CA PRO A 322 -27.45 -3.40 16.41
C PRO A 322 -26.98 -3.89 15.03
N TYR A 323 -26.40 -5.09 15.00
CA TYR A 323 -25.98 -5.72 13.77
C TYR A 323 -26.10 -7.24 13.83
N THR A 324 -26.07 -7.88 12.66
CA THR A 324 -26.01 -9.34 12.52
C THR A 324 -24.81 -9.75 11.69
N MET A 325 -24.29 -10.95 11.95
CA MET A 325 -23.13 -11.49 11.25
C MET A 325 -23.40 -12.91 10.76
N THR A 326 -23.10 -13.16 9.49
CA THR A 326 -23.24 -14.48 8.87
C THR A 326 -21.97 -14.84 8.09
N PRO A 327 -21.26 -15.93 8.46
CA PRO A 327 -21.47 -16.76 9.64
C PRO A 327 -21.11 -16.01 10.94
N ARG A 328 -21.51 -16.58 12.08
CA ARG A 328 -21.04 -16.11 13.40
C ARG A 328 -19.50 -16.12 13.46
N PRO A 329 -18.90 -15.19 14.22
CA PRO A 329 -17.46 -15.17 14.49
C PRO A 329 -16.98 -16.54 14.97
N SER A 330 -15.84 -16.97 14.44
CA SER A 330 -15.33 -18.34 14.62
C SER A 330 -13.88 -18.39 15.09
N TYR A 331 -13.23 -17.24 15.24
CA TYR A 331 -11.83 -17.21 15.62
C TYR A 331 -11.67 -17.30 17.14
N ALA A 332 -11.17 -18.44 17.61
CA ALA A 332 -11.18 -18.81 19.03
C ALA A 332 -10.50 -17.83 20.00
N LEU A 333 -9.58 -16.98 19.53
CA LEU A 333 -8.87 -16.01 20.38
C LEU A 333 -9.61 -14.68 20.53
N THR A 334 -10.66 -14.48 19.75
CA THR A 334 -11.42 -13.23 19.68
C THR A 334 -12.90 -13.46 19.96
N SER A 335 -13.47 -14.59 19.53
CA SER A 335 -14.89 -14.91 19.73
C SER A 335 -15.29 -14.94 21.21
N ASP A 336 -16.27 -14.13 21.57
CA ASP A 336 -16.81 -14.03 22.92
C ASP A 336 -18.28 -13.53 22.90
N PRO A 337 -19.02 -13.58 24.02
CA PRO A 337 -20.40 -13.11 24.07
C PRO A 337 -20.64 -11.64 23.64
N GLY A 338 -19.60 -10.80 23.67
CA GLY A 338 -19.62 -9.41 23.23
C GLY A 338 -19.61 -9.23 21.71
N ASP A 339 -19.38 -10.30 20.94
CA ASP A 339 -19.35 -10.30 19.47
C ASP A 339 -20.58 -9.62 18.83
N ASP A 340 -21.73 -9.62 19.50
CA ASP A 340 -22.99 -9.02 19.03
C ASP A 340 -23.08 -7.49 19.25
N THR A 341 -22.06 -6.86 19.86
CA THR A 341 -22.05 -5.41 20.16
C THR A 341 -20.75 -4.67 19.82
N GLN A 342 -19.61 -5.37 19.78
CA GLN A 342 -18.28 -4.78 19.63
C GLN A 342 -18.01 -4.03 18.31
N LEU A 343 -18.66 -4.39 17.19
CA LEU A 343 -18.41 -3.70 15.92
C LEU A 343 -18.95 -2.26 15.90
N THR A 344 -19.85 -1.92 16.81
CA THR A 344 -20.53 -0.62 16.86
C THR A 344 -20.41 0.07 18.21
N ASP A 345 -19.65 -0.47 19.18
CA ASP A 345 -19.54 0.10 20.53
C ASP A 345 -18.64 1.35 20.61
N GLY A 346 -17.90 1.66 19.55
CA GLY A 346 -16.97 2.78 19.47
C GLY A 346 -15.65 2.55 20.23
N ALA A 347 -15.43 1.34 20.75
CA ALA A 347 -14.21 0.96 21.43
C ALA A 347 -13.20 0.37 20.43
N TYR A 348 -12.03 1.01 20.36
CA TYR A 348 -10.94 0.52 19.52
C TYR A 348 -9.97 -0.34 20.33
N THR A 349 -9.65 -1.51 19.79
CA THR A 349 -8.63 -2.38 20.39
C THR A 349 -7.24 -2.02 19.88
N ALA A 350 -6.41 -1.46 20.77
CA ALA A 350 -5.01 -1.21 20.46
C ALA A 350 -4.13 -2.45 20.72
N GLY A 351 -3.21 -2.76 19.81
CA GLY A 351 -2.20 -3.81 19.97
C GLY A 351 -2.50 -5.10 19.21
N THR A 352 -2.18 -6.27 19.79
CA THR A 352 -2.39 -7.60 19.17
C THR A 352 -3.86 -7.96 19.17
N PHE A 353 -4.66 -7.23 18.40
CA PHE A 353 -6.12 -7.20 18.51
C PHE A 353 -6.75 -8.56 18.12
N TRP A 354 -6.13 -9.32 17.21
CA TRP A 354 -6.54 -10.69 16.83
C TRP A 354 -6.35 -11.74 17.94
N THR A 355 -6.00 -11.33 19.15
CA THR A 355 -6.00 -12.19 20.35
C THR A 355 -6.80 -11.58 21.50
N ARG A 356 -7.54 -10.52 21.22
CA ARG A 356 -8.34 -9.80 22.20
C ARG A 356 -9.80 -10.09 21.92
N THR A 357 -10.52 -10.39 22.98
CA THR A 357 -11.97 -10.57 22.93
C THR A 357 -12.67 -9.28 22.51
N THR A 358 -12.09 -8.11 22.74
CA THR A 358 -12.60 -6.82 22.23
C THR A 358 -12.51 -6.64 20.70
N THR A 359 -12.35 -7.71 19.94
CA THR A 359 -12.31 -7.73 18.47
C THR A 359 -13.19 -8.87 18.00
N VAL A 360 -13.91 -8.66 16.91
CA VAL A 360 -14.65 -9.73 16.24
C VAL A 360 -13.79 -10.37 15.13
N GLY A 361 -13.72 -11.70 15.09
CA GLY A 361 -12.83 -12.42 14.18
C GLY A 361 -13.37 -13.74 13.64
N TRP A 362 -12.93 -14.10 12.43
CA TRP A 362 -13.27 -15.36 11.77
C TRP A 362 -12.02 -16.14 11.38
N THR A 363 -12.17 -17.46 11.29
CA THR A 363 -11.19 -18.36 10.66
C THR A 363 -11.90 -19.19 9.62
N ASN A 364 -11.34 -19.25 8.40
CA ASN A 364 -11.87 -20.03 7.27
C ASN A 364 -13.34 -19.75 6.93
N ALA A 365 -13.83 -18.53 7.14
CA ALA A 365 -15.20 -18.13 6.81
C ALA A 365 -15.21 -17.23 5.56
N VAL A 366 -15.89 -17.67 4.51
CA VAL A 366 -16.04 -16.88 3.28
C VAL A 366 -17.38 -17.21 2.58
N PRO A 367 -18.23 -16.21 2.24
CA PRO A 367 -18.12 -14.80 2.63
C PRO A 367 -18.52 -14.57 4.09
N VAL A 368 -18.03 -13.48 4.67
CA VAL A 368 -18.57 -12.92 5.91
C VAL A 368 -19.47 -11.75 5.54
N VAL A 369 -20.72 -11.79 5.99
CA VAL A 369 -21.72 -10.74 5.80
C VAL A 369 -21.99 -10.10 7.16
N ILE A 370 -21.83 -8.79 7.24
CA ILE A 370 -22.16 -7.97 8.41
C ILE A 370 -23.28 -7.02 7.98
N THR A 371 -24.38 -7.02 8.73
CA THR A 371 -25.55 -6.16 8.48
C THR A 371 -25.77 -5.28 9.69
N ILE A 372 -25.60 -3.97 9.55
CA ILE A 372 -25.84 -2.99 10.62
C ILE A 372 -27.22 -2.36 10.41
N ASP A 373 -28.05 -2.39 11.45
CA ASP A 373 -29.39 -1.79 11.44
C ASP A 373 -29.35 -0.36 12.00
N LEU A 374 -29.42 0.62 11.10
CA LEU A 374 -29.43 2.04 11.44
C LEU A 374 -30.80 2.53 11.94
N GLY A 375 -31.83 1.68 11.92
CA GLY A 375 -33.21 1.99 12.30
C GLY A 375 -34.02 2.77 11.26
N GLN A 376 -33.35 3.50 10.37
CA GLN A 376 -33.95 4.20 9.24
C GLN A 376 -32.95 4.37 8.10
N ILE A 377 -33.44 4.84 6.96
CA ILE A 377 -32.63 5.11 5.78
C ILE A 377 -31.77 6.35 6.03
N GLU A 378 -30.45 6.15 6.17
CA GLU A 378 -29.47 7.23 6.34
C GLU A 378 -28.50 7.31 5.13
N PRO A 379 -28.03 8.52 4.75
CA PRO A 379 -26.97 8.69 3.76
C PRO A 379 -25.61 8.28 4.33
N ILE A 380 -24.85 7.45 3.59
CA ILE A 380 -23.55 6.92 4.02
C ILE A 380 -22.44 7.37 3.07
N SER A 381 -21.39 7.99 3.59
CA SER A 381 -20.22 8.44 2.82
C SER A 381 -19.05 7.47 2.84
N GLY A 382 -19.09 6.43 3.69
CA GLY A 382 -18.06 5.40 3.79
C GLY A 382 -18.30 4.46 4.97
N ALA A 383 -17.53 3.38 5.03
CA ALA A 383 -17.45 2.46 6.16
C ALA A 383 -15.98 2.19 6.51
N SER A 384 -15.65 2.18 7.80
CA SER A 384 -14.30 1.93 8.33
C SER A 384 -14.42 1.14 9.63
N TYR A 385 -13.47 0.27 9.94
CA TYR A 385 -13.38 -0.47 11.20
C TYR A 385 -11.98 -0.34 11.82
#